data_AF-F3KHG7-F1
#
_entry.id   AF-F3KHG7-F1
#
_cell.length_a   1.000
_cell.length_b   1.000
_cell.length_c   1.000
_cell.angle_alpha   90.00
_cell.angle_beta   90.00
_cell.angle_gamma   90.00
#
_symmetry.space_group_name_H-M   'P 1'
#
loop_
_entity.id
_entity.type
_entity.pdbx_description
1 polymer ?
#
loop_
_entity_poly.entity_id
_entity_poly.type
_entity_poly.pdbx_seq_one_letter_code
_entity_poly.pdbx_strand_id
1 'polypeptide(L)' 'MSNKRYPEQFKIEAVKQVTDRGHCVAEVASRLGTTHSLYAWIKKYGPDSAEHQARADEHAEIQRLKKELKRSLRSVTS' A
#
# COMPACT_ATOMS: atom_id res chain seq x y z
N MET A 1 -11.05 -18.81 -1.48
CA MET A 1 -9.59 -18.56 -1.45
C MET A 1 -9.19 -18.18 -0.05
N SER A 2 -8.38 -19.00 0.62
CA SER A 2 -7.95 -18.75 1.99
C SER A 2 -7.00 -17.55 2.02
N ASN A 3 -7.40 -16.48 2.72
CA ASN A 3 -6.55 -15.30 2.89
C ASN A 3 -5.40 -15.65 3.86
N LYS A 4 -4.29 -16.18 3.33
CA LYS A 4 -3.10 -16.49 4.14
C LYS A 4 -2.61 -15.20 4.81
N ARG A 5 -2.72 -15.16 6.13
CA ARG A 5 -2.22 -14.06 6.95
C ARG A 5 -0.76 -14.30 7.27
N TYR A 6 0.12 -13.56 6.59
CA TYR A 6 1.54 -13.54 6.90
C TYR A 6 1.83 -12.52 8.01
N PRO A 7 2.71 -12.84 8.98
CA PRO A 7 3.15 -11.87 9.97
C PRO A 7 3.94 -10.74 9.30
N GLU A 8 4.01 -9.58 9.93
CA GLU A 8 4.65 -8.39 9.34
C GLU A 8 6.12 -8.60 9.03
N GLN A 9 6.87 -9.21 9.96
CA GLN A 9 8.29 -9.53 9.76
C GLN A 9 8.52 -10.37 8.49
N PHE A 10 7.64 -11.33 8.22
CA PHE A 10 7.72 -12.16 7.02
C PHE A 10 7.52 -11.34 5.75
N LYS A 11 6.58 -10.38 5.76
CA LYS A 11 6.35 -9.48 4.61
C LYS A 11 7.56 -8.61 4.34
N ILE A 12 8.16 -8.06 5.40
CA ILE A 12 9.37 -7.24 5.31
C ILE A 12 10.53 -8.04 4.71
N GLU A 13 10.77 -9.26 5.20
CA GLU A 13 11.84 -10.11 4.66
C GLU A 13 11.59 -10.53 3.21
N ALA A 14 10.33 -10.74 2.81
CA ALA A 14 9.99 -10.98 1.42
C ALA A 14 10.28 -9.77 0.52
N VAL A 15 10.04 -8.55 1.02
CA VAL A 15 10.38 -7.32 0.30
C VAL A 15 11.90 -7.14 0.20
N LYS A 16 12.66 -7.37 1.28
CA LYS A 16 14.13 -7.30 1.27
C LYS A 16 14.77 -8.27 0.28
N GLN A 17 14.17 -9.44 0.06
CA GLN A 17 14.65 -10.36 -0.98
C GLN A 17 14.61 -9.72 -2.38
N VAL A 18 13.59 -8.91 -2.65
CA VAL A 18 13.44 -8.22 -3.93
C VAL A 18 14.32 -6.97 -4.00
N THR A 19 14.31 -6.15 -2.94
CA THR A 19 14.95 -4.82 -2.95
C THR A 19 16.45 -4.89 -2.66
N ASP A 20 16.85 -5.67 -1.66
CA ASP A 20 18.21 -5.65 -1.13
C ASP A 20 19.05 -6.78 -1.75
N ARG A 21 18.42 -7.94 -1.98
CA ARG A 21 19.09 -9.14 -2.51
C ARG A 21 18.91 -9.34 -4.01
N GLY A 22 18.09 -8.50 -4.66
CA GLY A 22 17.93 -8.48 -6.12
C GLY A 22 17.18 -9.67 -6.71
N HIS A 23 16.44 -10.46 -5.91
CA HIS A 23 15.59 -11.52 -6.47
C HIS A 23 14.45 -10.92 -7.29
N CYS A 24 14.09 -11.57 -8.39
CA CYS A 24 12.96 -11.10 -9.19
C CYS A 24 11.63 -11.36 -8.46
N VAL A 25 10.67 -10.46 -8.66
CA VAL A 25 9.34 -10.55 -8.01
C VAL A 25 8.64 -11.87 -8.32
N ALA A 26 8.81 -12.39 -9.54
CA ALA A 26 8.18 -13.65 -9.96
C ALA A 26 8.71 -14.84 -9.15
N GLU A 27 10.03 -14.95 -8.95
CA GLU A 27 10.64 -16.03 -8.17
C GLU A 27 10.14 -16.02 -6.72
N VAL A 28 10.13 -14.85 -6.09
CA VAL A 28 9.66 -14.68 -4.71
C VAL A 28 8.16 -14.99 -4.63
N ALA A 29 7.34 -14.47 -5.56
CA ALA A 29 5.91 -14.74 -5.61
C ALA A 29 5.59 -16.23 -5.77
N SER A 30 6.31 -16.94 -6.64
CA SER A 30 6.18 -18.39 -6.83
C SER A 30 6.46 -19.17 -5.55
N ARG A 31 7.52 -18.81 -4.81
CA ARG A 31 7.84 -19.45 -3.51
C ARG A 31 6.78 -19.17 -2.45
N LEU A 32 6.24 -17.95 -2.44
CA LEU A 32 5.22 -17.53 -1.47
C LEU A 32 3.82 -18.08 -1.80
N GLY A 33 3.57 -18.40 -3.06
CA GLY A 33 2.24 -18.73 -3.57
C GLY A 33 1.30 -17.52 -3.58
N THR A 34 1.82 -16.29 -3.65
CA THR A 34 1.04 -15.06 -3.79
C THR A 34 1.78 -14.02 -4.63
N THR A 35 1.11 -13.47 -5.64
CA THR A 35 1.66 -12.44 -6.53
C THR A 35 1.16 -11.04 -6.14
N HIS A 36 -0.15 -10.88 -5.98
CA HIS A 36 -0.76 -9.57 -5.72
C HIS A 36 -0.38 -9.00 -4.35
N SER A 37 -0.25 -9.84 -3.33
CA SER A 37 0.14 -9.38 -1.99
C SER A 37 1.58 -8.89 -1.97
N LEU A 38 2.49 -9.50 -2.74
CA LEU A 38 3.90 -9.14 -2.75
C LEU A 38 4.09 -7.71 -3.30
N TYR A 39 3.42 -7.34 -4.38
CA TYR A 39 3.45 -5.96 -4.89
C TYR A 39 2.91 -4.95 -3.88
N ALA A 40 1.84 -5.29 -3.16
CA ALA A 40 1.31 -4.44 -2.10
C ALA A 40 2.31 -4.27 -0.95
N TRP A 41 3.05 -5.31 -0.60
CA TRP A 41 4.09 -5.23 0.42
C TRP A 41 5.30 -4.43 -0.05
N ILE A 42 5.73 -4.58 -1.30
CA ILE A 42 6.83 -3.77 -1.87
C ILE A 42 6.47 -2.28 -1.80
N LYS A 43 5.23 -1.90 -2.16
CA LYS A 43 4.79 -0.50 -2.02
C LYS A 43 4.78 -0.01 -0.57
N LYS A 44 4.45 -0.90 0.38
CA LYS A 44 4.30 -0.52 1.80
C LYS A 44 5.61 -0.52 2.57
N TYR A 45 6.55 -1.41 2.26
CA TYR A 45 7.76 -1.66 3.04
C TYR A 45 9.05 -1.50 2.22
N GLY A 46 8.95 -1.23 0.92
CA GLY A 46 10.09 -1.00 0.03
C GLY A 46 10.69 0.41 0.17
N PRO A 47 11.70 0.74 -0.65
CA PRO A 47 12.41 2.02 -0.59
C PRO A 47 11.49 3.23 -0.80
N ASP A 48 10.50 3.10 -1.68
CA ASP A 48 9.54 4.16 -2.00
C ASP A 48 8.34 4.22 -1.03
N SER A 49 8.39 3.47 0.07
CA SER A 49 7.27 3.36 1.02
C SER A 49 6.87 4.72 1.61
N ALA A 50 7.84 5.58 1.90
CA ALA A 50 7.58 6.93 2.41
C ALA A 50 6.82 7.80 1.40
N GLU A 51 7.20 7.76 0.12
CA GLU A 51 6.51 8.49 -0.94
C GLU A 51 5.09 7.94 -1.14
N HIS A 52 4.94 6.62 -1.14
CA HIS A 52 3.63 5.98 -1.24
C HIS A 52 2.70 6.34 -0.08
N GLN A 53 3.23 6.42 1.13
CA GLN A 53 2.48 6.85 2.31
C GLN A 53 2.07 8.32 2.19
N ALA A 54 3.01 9.21 1.82
CA ALA A 54 2.71 10.63 1.63
C ALA A 54 1.61 10.86 0.58
N ARG A 55 1.68 10.17 -0.56
CA ARG A 55 0.62 10.23 -1.59
C ARG A 55 -0.74 9.72 -1.08
N ALA A 56 -0.74 8.69 -0.24
CA ALA A 56 -1.97 8.18 0.36
C ALA A 56 -2.59 9.20 1.32
N ASP A 57 -1.76 9.86 2.13
CA ASP A 57 -2.18 10.89 3.08
C ASP A 57 -2.68 12.15 2.36
N GLU A 58 -1.99 12.61 1.32
CA GLU A 58 -2.45 13.69 0.45
C GLU A 58 -3.83 13.38 -0.15
N HIS A 59 -4.01 12.16 -0.67
CA HIS A 59 -5.29 11.75 -1.24
C HIS A 59 -6.39 11.68 -0.18
N ALA A 60 -6.08 11.25 1.04
CA ALA A 60 -7.02 11.25 2.16
C ALA A 60 -7.46 12.67 2.53
N GLU A 61 -6.53 13.63 2.54
CA GLU A 61 -6.85 15.03 2.82
C GLU A 61 -7.69 15.66 1.71
N ILE A 62 -7.38 15.39 0.43
CA ILE A 62 -8.23 15.83 -0.70
C ILE A 62 -9.66 15.32 -0.54
N GLN A 63 -9.84 14.06 -0.13
CA GLN A 63 -11.17 13.48 0.08
C GLN A 63 -11.89 14.11 1.28
N ARG A 64 -11.17 14.44 2.34
CA ARG A 64 -11.71 15.17 3.50
C ARG A 64 -12.18 16.57 3.07
N LEU A 65 -11.34 17.34 2.40
CA LEU A 65 -11.66 18.68 1.93
C LEU A 65 -12.86 18.68 0.97
N LYS A 66 -12.95 17.72 0.06
CA LYS A 66 -14.12 17.56 -0.82
C LYS A 66 -15.42 17.34 -0.04
N LYS A 67 -15.38 16.57 1.06
CA LYS A 67 -16.54 16.35 1.94
C LYS A 67 -16.93 17.62 2.69
N GLU A 68 -15.96 18.34 3.23
CA GLU A 68 -16.19 19.62 3.93
C GLU A 68 -16.79 20.66 3.00
N LEU A 69 -16.24 20.80 1.78
CA LEU A 69 -16.79 21.69 0.75
C LEU A 69 -18.23 21.34 0.41
N LYS A 70 -18.54 20.05 0.20
CA LYS A 70 -19.90 19.58 -0.08
C LYS A 70 -20.86 19.87 1.09
N ARG A 71 -20.38 19.79 2.33
CA ARG A 71 -21.17 20.13 3.52
C ARG A 71 -21.45 21.63 3.60
N SER A 72 -20.43 22.47 3.40
CA SER A 72 -20.58 23.93 3.39
C SER A 72 -21.50 24.40 2.27
N LEU A 73 -21.35 23.85 1.07
CA LEU A 73 -22.23 24.16 -0.06
C LEU A 73 -23.70 23.84 0.28
N ARG A 74 -23.96 22.69 0.91
CA ARG A 74 -25.31 22.31 1.33
C ARG A 74 -25.91 23.27 2.35
N SER A 75 -25.12 23.74 3.32
CA SER A 75 -25.58 24.69 4.35
C SER A 75 -25.83 26.10 3.86
N VAL A 76 -25.24 26.51 2.72
CA VAL A 76 -25.47 27.85 2.13
C VAL A 76 -26.71 27.86 1.24
N THR A 77 -27.10 26.70 0.70
CA THR A 77 -28.27 26.55 -0.17
C THR A 77 -29.56 26.15 0.55
N SER A 78 -29.53 26.02 1.89
CA SER A 78 -30.69 25.76 2.75
C SER A 78 -31.03 27.00 3.56
#